data_AF-A0A532F3T1-F1
#
_entry.id   AF-A0A532F3T1-F1
#
_cell.length_a   1.000
_cell.length_b   1.000
_cell.length_c   1.000
_cell.angle_alpha   90.00
_cell.angle_beta   90.00
_cell.angle_gamma   90.00
#
_symmetry.space_group_name_H-M   'P 1'
#
loop_
_entity.id
_entity.type
_entity.pdbx_description
1 polymer ?
#
loop_
_entity_poly.entity_id
_entity_poly.type
_entity_poly.pdbx_seq_one_letter_code
_entity_poly.pdbx_strand_id
1 'polypeptide(L)'
;NGLGFDLPFMKKRSIIHQVKPSLEINLAKFRTEPVYDTMAIWSNWDTRGWVKLDVLARALNVETKSGSGSQVAEMWGRGQGQELARYCLQDTYVTYACYCRMNFRQPLSSEVVLLQPELLTVD
;
A
#
# COMPACT_ATOMS: atom_id res chain seq x y z
N ASN A 1 1.73 3.34 5.15
CA ASN A 1 1.55 2.57 6.40
C ASN A 1 2.22 1.20 6.35
N GLY A 2 3.16 0.97 5.42
CA GLY A 2 3.89 -0.29 5.33
C GLY A 2 4.70 -0.62 6.59
N LEU A 3 5.33 0.39 7.21
CA LEU A 3 6.10 0.21 8.44
C LEU A 3 5.21 0.06 9.68
N GLY A 4 4.02 0.66 9.67
CA GLY A 4 3.10 0.65 10.81
C GLY A 4 2.19 -0.58 10.87
N PHE A 5 1.91 -1.20 9.72
CA PHE A 5 0.97 -2.32 9.63
C PHE A 5 1.46 -3.46 8.72
N ASP A 6 1.64 -3.22 7.43
CA ASP A 6 1.78 -4.28 6.42
C ASP A 6 2.99 -5.20 6.67
N LEU A 7 4.19 -4.61 6.80
CA LEU A 7 5.43 -5.37 7.00
C LEU A 7 5.47 -6.06 8.38
N PRO A 8 5.10 -5.39 9.51
CA PRO A 8 4.96 -6.08 10.79
C PRO A 8 3.95 -7.24 10.75
N PHE A 9 2.82 -7.07 10.05
CA PHE A 9 1.80 -8.10 9.95
C PHE A 9 2.32 -9.32 9.19
N MET A 10 2.92 -9.11 8.01
CA MET A 10 3.55 -10.18 7.23
C MET A 10 4.62 -10.92 8.04
N LYS A 11 5.53 -10.19 8.70
CA LYS A 11 6.58 -10.80 9.55
C LYS A 11 5.98 -11.70 10.65
N LYS A 12 4.93 -11.24 11.33
CA LYS A 12 4.23 -12.02 12.36
C LYS A 12 3.56 -13.26 11.76
N ARG A 13 2.91 -13.14 10.60
CA ARG A 13 2.27 -14.28 9.91
C ARG A 13 3.30 -15.32 9.44
N SER A 14 4.43 -14.87 8.90
CA SER A 14 5.57 -15.73 8.57
C SER A 14 6.08 -16.51 9.77
N ILE A 15 6.23 -15.87 10.93
CA ILE A 15 6.64 -16.56 12.17
C ILE A 15 5.59 -17.59 12.60
N ILE A 16 4.31 -17.22 12.62
CA ILE A 16 3.22 -18.13 13.05
C ILE A 16 3.19 -19.38 12.17
N HIS A 17 3.32 -19.21 10.85
CA HIS A 17 3.25 -20.32 9.88
C HIS A 17 4.60 -20.98 9.59
N GLN A 18 5.67 -20.55 10.26
CA GLN A 18 7.04 -21.03 10.02
C GLN A 18 7.49 -20.91 8.55
N VAL A 19 6.97 -19.90 7.84
CA VAL A 19 7.37 -19.58 6.46
C VAL A 19 8.44 -18.50 6.51
N LYS A 20 9.69 -18.86 6.22
CA LYS A 20 10.81 -17.91 6.18
C LYS A 20 10.64 -16.95 4.98
N PRO A 21 10.55 -15.63 5.19
CA PRO A 21 10.55 -14.67 4.09
C PRO A 21 11.82 -14.80 3.24
N SER A 22 11.68 -14.63 1.93
CA SER A 22 12.82 -14.60 1.00
C SER A 22 13.72 -13.37 1.21
N LEU A 23 13.17 -12.31 1.78
CA LEU A 23 13.87 -11.06 2.09
C LEU A 23 13.65 -10.67 3.55
N GLU A 24 14.73 -10.41 4.26
CA GLU A 24 14.66 -9.78 5.59
C GLU A 24 14.61 -8.26 5.44
N ILE A 25 13.46 -7.67 5.73
CA ILE A 25 13.25 -6.23 5.65
C ILE A 25 13.48 -5.60 7.02
N ASN A 26 14.43 -4.67 7.09
CA ASN A 26 14.67 -3.88 8.29
C ASN A 26 13.51 -2.89 8.53
N LEU A 27 12.87 -2.99 9.70
CA LEU A 27 11.71 -2.16 10.09
C LEU A 27 12.10 -0.95 10.96
N ALA A 28 13.38 -0.57 10.96
CA ALA A 28 13.85 0.61 11.68
C ALA A 28 13.12 1.88 11.20
N LYS A 29 12.64 2.67 12.17
CA LYS A 29 12.02 3.97 11.91
C LYS A 29 13.08 5.04 11.63
N PHE A 30 12.63 6.20 11.15
CA PHE A 30 13.48 7.37 10.84
C PHE A 30 14.50 7.12 9.72
N ARG A 31 14.15 6.23 8.79
CA ARG A 31 14.94 5.87 7.61
C ARG A 31 14.01 5.73 6.41
N THR A 32 14.53 6.03 5.23
CA THR A 32 13.78 5.92 3.96
C THR A 32 14.19 4.69 3.15
N GLU A 33 15.21 3.95 3.61
CA GLU A 33 15.76 2.76 2.97
C GLU A 33 15.85 1.60 3.99
N PRO A 34 15.52 0.36 3.57
CA PRO A 34 15.07 -0.06 2.24
C PRO A 34 13.58 0.22 1.98
N VAL A 35 12.87 0.86 2.92
CA VAL A 35 11.41 1.08 2.83
C VAL A 35 11.09 2.57 2.93
N TYR A 36 10.48 3.10 1.88
CA TYR A 36 9.92 4.44 1.85
C TYR A 36 8.43 4.40 2.22
N ASP A 37 8.08 4.65 3.48
CA ASP A 37 6.68 4.75 3.90
C ASP A 37 6.17 6.19 3.69
N THR A 38 5.34 6.40 2.67
CA THR A 38 4.79 7.71 2.30
C THR A 38 4.07 8.40 3.46
N MET A 39 3.33 7.66 4.29
CA MET A 39 2.61 8.23 5.43
C MET A 39 3.58 8.69 6.53
N ALA A 40 4.57 7.86 6.86
CA ALA A 40 5.54 8.19 7.90
C ALA A 40 6.43 9.36 7.48
N ILE A 41 6.82 9.42 6.21
CA ILE A 41 7.68 10.48 5.70
C ILE A 41 6.89 11.79 5.56
N TRP A 42 5.65 11.74 5.06
CA TRP A 42 4.78 12.91 4.99
C TRP A 42 4.54 13.53 6.36
N SER A 43 4.33 12.70 7.38
CA SER A 43 4.09 13.16 8.75
C SER A 43 5.35 13.51 9.53
N ASN A 44 6.53 13.46 8.90
CA ASN A 44 7.83 13.55 9.56
C ASN A 44 7.92 12.65 10.81
N TRP A 45 7.40 11.43 10.69
CA TRP A 45 7.34 10.41 11.74
C TRP A 45 6.51 10.77 12.98
N ASP A 46 5.83 11.93 12.99
CA ASP A 46 4.86 12.30 14.04
C ASP A 46 3.53 11.60 13.79
N THR A 47 3.06 10.84 14.78
CA THR A 47 1.79 10.11 14.70
C THR A 47 0.58 11.02 14.62
N ARG A 48 0.68 12.26 15.12
CA ARG A 48 -0.38 13.27 15.02
C ARG A 48 -0.54 13.80 13.60
N GLY A 49 0.50 13.70 12.78
CA GLY A 49 0.50 14.08 11.37
C GLY A 49 0.12 12.94 10.43
N TRP A 50 -0.28 11.77 10.94
CA TRP A 50 -0.66 10.65 10.09
C TRP A 50 -1.86 11.00 9.20
N VAL A 51 -1.76 10.60 7.94
CA VAL A 51 -2.70 10.96 6.88
C VAL A 51 -3.24 9.72 6.19
N LYS A 52 -4.52 9.73 5.84
CA LYS A 52 -5.11 8.68 4.99
C LYS A 52 -4.56 8.81 3.57
N LEU A 53 -4.33 7.67 2.91
CA LEU A 53 -3.82 7.64 1.53
C LEU A 53 -4.62 8.55 0.58
N ASP A 54 -5.94 8.51 0.66
CA ASP A 54 -6.84 9.33 -0.14
C ASP A 54 -6.69 10.85 0.10
N VAL A 55 -6.42 11.26 1.35
CA VAL A 55 -6.18 12.67 1.68
C VAL A 55 -4.82 13.11 1.13
N LEU A 56 -3.79 12.27 1.26
CA LEU A 56 -2.46 12.53 0.70
C LEU A 56 -2.51 12.62 -0.83
N ALA A 57 -3.21 11.70 -1.48
CA ALA A 57 -3.38 11.68 -2.93
C ALA A 57 -4.02 12.98 -3.46
N ARG A 58 -5.08 13.45 -2.80
CA ARG A 58 -5.73 14.73 -3.12
C ARG A 58 -4.79 15.93 -2.91
N ALA A 59 -4.04 15.96 -1.81
CA ALA A 59 -3.07 17.03 -1.55
C ALA A 59 -1.95 17.08 -2.60
N LEU A 60 -1.58 15.93 -3.16
CA LEU A 60 -0.53 15.80 -4.18
C LEU A 60 -1.06 15.87 -5.62
N ASN A 61 -2.37 16.08 -5.80
CA ASN A 61 -3.04 16.13 -7.09
C ASN A 61 -2.74 14.90 -7.97
N VAL A 62 -2.93 13.70 -7.40
CA VAL A 62 -2.86 12.41 -8.11
C VAL A 62 -4.19 11.67 -8.01
N GLU A 63 -4.33 10.60 -8.79
CA GLU A 63 -5.48 9.71 -8.71
C GLU A 63 -5.74 9.26 -7.26
N THR A 64 -7.02 9.21 -6.90
CA THR A 64 -7.48 8.77 -5.58
C THR A 64 -7.92 7.32 -5.64
N LYS A 65 -7.88 6.64 -4.49
CA LYS A 65 -8.44 5.29 -4.39
C LYS A 65 -9.95 5.27 -4.56
N SER A 66 -10.49 4.18 -5.07
CA SER A 66 -11.93 3.91 -5.03
C SER A 66 -12.26 3.05 -3.82
N GLY A 67 -13.17 3.47 -2.94
CA GLY A 67 -13.67 2.63 -1.85
C GLY A 67 -12.95 2.71 -0.49
N SER A 68 -13.33 1.81 0.42
CA SER A 68 -12.92 1.80 1.83
C SER A 68 -12.53 0.40 2.29
N GLY A 69 -11.50 0.32 3.14
CA GLY A 69 -11.07 -0.94 3.76
C GLY A 69 -12.15 -1.63 4.60
N SER A 70 -13.21 -0.93 4.99
CA SER A 70 -14.37 -1.52 5.69
C SER A 70 -15.14 -2.54 4.85
N GLN A 71 -15.02 -2.50 3.52
CA GLN A 71 -15.73 -3.40 2.60
C GLN A 71 -14.99 -4.72 2.35
N VAL A 72 -13.72 -4.83 2.75
CA VAL A 72 -12.85 -5.97 2.43
C VAL A 72 -13.42 -7.29 2.93
N ALA A 73 -13.87 -7.34 4.19
CA ALA A 73 -14.40 -8.57 4.78
C ALA A 73 -15.70 -9.04 4.10
N GLU A 74 -16.56 -8.09 3.74
CA GLU A 74 -17.82 -8.37 3.05
C GLU A 74 -17.58 -8.87 1.62
N MET A 75 -16.70 -8.21 0.86
CA MET A 75 -16.32 -8.61 -0.50
C MET A 75 -15.72 -10.02 -0.50
N TRP A 76 -14.82 -10.30 0.44
CA TRP A 76 -14.23 -11.63 0.59
C TRP A 76 -15.29 -12.69 0.89
N GLY A 77 -16.20 -12.44 1.83
CA GLY A 77 -17.28 -13.36 2.18
C GLY A 77 -18.27 -13.62 1.03
N ARG A 78 -18.34 -12.72 0.04
CA ARG A 78 -19.14 -12.87 -1.19
C ARG A 78 -18.40 -13.53 -2.34
N GLY A 79 -17.15 -13.95 -2.17
CA GLY A 79 -16.34 -14.53 -3.24
C GLY A 79 -15.86 -13.51 -4.28
N GLN A 80 -15.87 -12.21 -3.96
CA GLN A 80 -15.45 -11.12 -4.87
C GLN A 80 -13.93 -10.91 -4.82
N GLY A 81 -13.17 -12.01 -4.88
CA GLY A 81 -11.71 -12.00 -4.70
C GLY A 81 -10.99 -11.22 -5.80
N GLN A 82 -11.45 -11.31 -7.05
CA GLN A 82 -10.83 -10.59 -8.17
C GLN A 82 -11.05 -9.08 -8.09
N GLU A 83 -12.25 -8.64 -7.71
CA GLU A 83 -12.56 -7.23 -7.48
C GLU A 83 -11.75 -6.69 -6.31
N LEU A 84 -11.64 -7.47 -5.22
CA LEU A 84 -10.82 -7.11 -4.08
C LEU A 84 -9.34 -6.98 -4.45
N ALA A 85 -8.81 -7.88 -5.30
CA ALA A 85 -7.44 -7.79 -5.79
C ALA A 85 -7.21 -6.53 -6.63
N ARG A 86 -8.16 -6.15 -7.51
CA ARG A 86 -8.10 -4.89 -8.27
C ARG A 86 -8.14 -3.66 -7.38
N TYR A 87 -8.96 -3.67 -6.33
CA TYR A 87 -8.99 -2.62 -5.31
C TYR A 87 -7.61 -2.47 -4.64
N CYS A 88 -6.96 -3.57 -4.24
CA CYS A 88 -5.63 -3.55 -3.64
C CYS A 88 -4.55 -3.03 -4.63
N LEU A 89 -4.64 -3.41 -5.90
CA LEU A 89 -3.75 -2.89 -6.95
C LEU A 89 -3.90 -1.37 -7.13
N GLN A 90 -5.13 -0.84 -7.07
CA GLN A 90 -5.35 0.59 -7.13
C GLN A 90 -4.72 1.31 -5.92
N ASP A 91 -4.93 0.81 -4.70
CA ASP A 91 -4.28 1.38 -3.49
C ASP A 91 -2.73 1.36 -3.62
N THR A 92 -2.18 0.34 -4.25
CA THR A 92 -0.73 0.22 -4.53
C THR A 92 -0.27 1.27 -5.54
N TYR A 93 -1.01 1.46 -6.64
CA TYR A 93 -0.70 2.49 -7.63
C TYR A 93 -0.81 3.90 -7.04
N VAL A 94 -1.85 4.21 -6.27
CA VAL A 94 -2.02 5.52 -5.63
C VAL A 94 -0.85 5.80 -4.67
N THR A 95 -0.37 4.77 -3.97
CA THR A 95 0.83 4.87 -3.12
C THR A 95 2.08 5.19 -3.94
N TYR A 96 2.28 4.53 -5.08
CA TYR A 96 3.35 4.84 -6.04
C TYR A 96 3.26 6.27 -6.56
N ALA A 97 2.07 6.73 -6.97
CA ALA A 97 1.88 8.08 -7.47
C ALA A 97 2.18 9.14 -6.39
N CYS A 98 1.75 8.91 -5.15
CA CYS A 98 2.12 9.74 -4.00
C CYS A 98 3.65 9.77 -3.81
N TYR A 99 4.31 8.61 -3.85
CA TYR A 99 5.77 8.50 -3.74
C TYR A 99 6.48 9.33 -4.81
N CYS A 100 6.06 9.24 -6.07
CA CYS A 100 6.64 10.02 -7.16
C CYS A 100 6.52 11.53 -6.89
N ARG A 101 5.32 12.02 -6.55
CA ARG A 101 5.09 13.45 -6.29
C ARG A 101 5.86 13.96 -5.07
N MET A 102 5.93 13.19 -3.98
CA MET A 102 6.75 13.52 -2.80
C MET A 102 8.24 13.65 -3.13
N ASN A 103 8.69 13.01 -4.21
CA ASN A 103 10.06 13.06 -4.70
C ASN A 103 10.21 13.92 -5.97
N PHE A 104 9.25 14.80 -6.26
CA PHE A 104 9.25 15.72 -7.40
C PHE A 104 9.38 15.02 -8.77
N ARG A 105 8.85 13.80 -8.88
CA ARG A 105 8.79 13.01 -10.11
C ARG A 105 7.35 12.95 -10.64
N GLN A 106 7.21 12.89 -11.95
CA GLN A 106 5.91 12.57 -12.57
C GLN A 106 5.69 11.05 -12.51
N PRO A 107 4.54 10.59 -11.98
CA PRO A 107 4.18 9.18 -12.07
C PRO A 107 3.80 8.80 -13.51
N LEU A 108 4.05 7.54 -13.87
CA LEU A 108 3.37 6.94 -15.02
C LEU A 108 1.87 6.82 -14.72
N SER A 109 1.02 6.85 -15.75
CA SER A 109 -0.43 6.76 -15.58
C SER A 109 -0.88 5.37 -15.11
N SER A 110 -2.07 5.28 -14.51
CA SER A 110 -2.59 4.01 -14.02
C SER A 110 -2.84 3.03 -15.16
N GLU A 111 -3.23 3.50 -16.34
CA GLU A 111 -3.42 2.66 -17.51
C GLU A 111 -2.11 1.99 -17.97
N VAL A 112 -0.97 2.63 -17.76
CA VAL A 112 0.35 2.08 -18.09
C VAL A 112 0.83 1.14 -16.99
N VAL A 113 0.76 1.56 -15.72
CA VAL A 113 1.30 0.77 -14.59
C VAL A 113 0.45 -0.47 -14.30
N LEU A 114 -0.87 -0.35 -14.42
CA LEU A 114 -1.83 -1.43 -14.16
C LEU A 114 -2.27 -2.12 -15.45
N LEU A 115 -1.49 -2.01 -16.53
CA LEU A 115 -1.81 -2.66 -17.79
C LEU A 115 -1.80 -4.18 -17.61
N GLN A 116 -2.94 -4.83 -17.88
CA GLN A 116 -3.10 -6.29 -17.88
C GLN A 116 -2.59 -6.97 -16.58
N PRO A 117 -3.22 -6.70 -15.42
CA PRO A 117 -2.76 -7.28 -14.18
C PRO A 117 -2.99 -8.80 -14.17
N GLU A 118 -1.97 -9.56 -13.78
CA GLU A 118 -2.11 -10.97 -13.48
C GLU A 118 -2.73 -11.13 -12.08
N LEU A 119 -3.98 -11.57 -12.03
CA LEU A 119 -4.70 -11.79 -10.79
C LEU A 119 -4.73 -13.27 -10.47
N LEU A 120 -4.25 -13.62 -9.27
CA LEU A 120 -4.31 -14.98 -8.78
C LEU A 120 -5.70 -15.28 -8.22
N THR A 121 -6.26 -16.43 -8.61
CA THR A 121 -7.41 -17.00 -7.93
C THR A 121 -6.94 -17.76 -6.71
N VAL A 122 -7.61 -17.53 -5.59
CA VAL A 122 -7.36 -18.27 -4.35
C VAL A 122 -8.62 -19.07 -4.10
N ASP A 123 -8.53 -20.37 -4.35
CA ASP A 123 -9.59 -21.35 -4.13
C ASP A 123 -9.69 -21.73 -2.64
#